data_AF-A0A1R1I9P3-F1
#
_entry.id   AF-A0A1R1I9P3-F1
#
_cell.length_a   1.000
_cell.length_b   1.000
_cell.length_c   1.000
_cell.angle_alpha   90.00
_cell.angle_beta   90.00
_cell.angle_gamma   90.00
#
_symmetry.space_group_name_H-M   'P 1'
#
loop_
_entity.id
_entity.type
_entity.pdbx_description
1 polymer ?
#
loop_
_entity_poly.entity_id
_entity_poly.type
_entity_poly.pdbx_seq_one_letter_code
_entity_poly.pdbx_strand_id
1 'polypeptide(L)'
;MILPIDLVDGLFIRLGGQPSGFSLTEAEGVGAHRLGPAVDALKAAVDAAVEADRKDSVNWWDEFLSFVEHGLFGYQQDRREFEAKGEKIIRDLQREVEAVREQMTVVRTEVGHVPGDLEADARRWRTKAEQVSQVRSRITSLRQIPGWISGASSSYTARSIVQDGATEELRGLATSMANAISQLALFNRALFLVMEREIKATTQAVQSLQPGAKGYHYRRVANALDLLRALRTNLQDAQFGRPVRDSADALAGKVTECLSAPQLLQPGTWPTGGGQASVPPAPTDSVPDPDEAESRVDDPAGAQQPGGTNDGVKR
;
A
#
# COMPACT_ATOMS: atom_id res chain seq x y z
N MET A 1 -8.39 18.88 1.08
CA MET A 1 -7.76 18.29 -0.11
C MET A 1 -7.53 16.81 0.18
N ILE A 2 -8.43 15.97 -0.34
CA ILE A 2 -8.45 14.51 -0.18
C ILE A 2 -7.14 13.96 -0.78
N LEU A 3 -6.47 12.97 -0.17
CA LEU A 3 -5.47 12.20 -0.94
C LEU A 3 -6.27 11.63 -2.11
N PRO A 4 -6.00 12.00 -3.36
CA PRO A 4 -6.86 11.56 -4.42
C PRO A 4 -6.78 10.04 -4.46
N ILE A 5 -7.94 9.40 -4.55
CA ILE A 5 -8.08 8.01 -4.97
C ILE A 5 -7.19 7.77 -6.22
N ASP A 6 -6.96 8.81 -7.04
CA ASP A 6 -5.98 8.89 -8.13
C ASP A 6 -4.51 8.55 -7.78
N LEU A 7 -4.08 8.56 -6.51
CA LEU A 7 -2.70 8.22 -6.12
C LEU A 7 -2.52 6.72 -5.97
N VAL A 8 -3.54 6.04 -5.41
CA VAL A 8 -3.64 4.58 -5.46
C VAL A 8 -3.95 4.18 -6.90
N ASP A 9 -4.97 4.74 -7.54
CA ASP A 9 -5.28 4.41 -8.94
C ASP A 9 -4.12 4.72 -9.90
N GLY A 10 -3.34 5.78 -9.67
CA GLY A 10 -2.18 6.16 -10.49
C GLY A 10 -0.97 5.25 -10.33
N LEU A 11 -0.78 4.66 -9.13
CA LEU A 11 0.21 3.60 -8.89
C LEU A 11 -0.17 2.33 -9.67
N PHE A 12 -1.46 2.07 -9.88
CA PHE A 12 -1.98 0.85 -10.52
C PHE A 12 -2.18 0.99 -12.04
N ILE A 13 -2.64 2.15 -12.54
CA ILE A 13 -2.70 2.47 -13.98
C ILE A 13 -1.29 2.36 -14.61
N ARG A 14 -0.23 2.67 -13.85
CA ARG A 14 1.16 2.58 -14.33
C ARG A 14 1.84 1.23 -14.11
N LEU A 15 1.29 0.36 -13.25
CA LEU A 15 1.75 -1.03 -13.08
C LEU A 15 1.05 -2.02 -14.04
N GLY A 16 0.29 -1.53 -15.02
CA GLY A 16 -0.07 -2.31 -16.23
C GLY A 16 -1.34 -3.18 -16.15
N GLY A 17 -2.16 -3.05 -15.12
CA GLY A 17 -3.45 -3.75 -15.01
C GLY A 17 -4.64 -2.85 -15.37
N GLN A 18 -5.69 -3.40 -15.98
CA GLN A 18 -7.00 -2.74 -16.12
C GLN A 18 -7.46 -2.12 -14.78
N PRO A 19 -8.34 -1.09 -14.80
CA PRO A 19 -8.96 -0.54 -13.59
C PRO A 19 -9.88 -1.60 -12.96
N SER A 20 -9.28 -2.57 -12.26
CA SER A 20 -9.99 -3.52 -11.43
C SER A 20 -10.40 -2.75 -10.18
N GLY A 21 -11.71 -2.60 -9.95
CA GLY A 21 -12.28 -1.97 -8.78
C GLY A 21 -11.61 -2.49 -7.51
N PHE A 22 -10.69 -1.69 -6.99
CA PHE A 22 -9.99 -1.93 -5.75
C PHE A 22 -10.75 -1.18 -4.66
N SER A 23 -11.15 -1.88 -3.60
CA SER A 23 -11.59 -1.23 -2.38
C SER A 23 -10.47 -1.33 -1.35
N LEU A 24 -10.29 -0.31 -0.51
CA LEU A 24 -9.25 -0.34 0.54
C LEU A 24 -9.50 -1.50 1.50
N THR A 25 -10.76 -1.94 1.61
CA THR A 25 -11.20 -3.19 2.26
C THR A 25 -10.54 -4.46 1.73
N GLU A 26 -10.07 -4.54 0.47
CA GLU A 26 -9.30 -5.71 -0.01
C GLU A 26 -7.87 -5.76 0.56
N ALA A 27 -7.29 -4.60 0.87
CA ALA A 27 -5.99 -4.50 1.53
C ALA A 27 -6.08 -4.77 3.03
N GLU A 28 -7.28 -4.61 3.62
CA GLU A 28 -7.52 -4.92 5.02
C GLU A 28 -7.33 -6.42 5.28
N GLY A 29 -6.36 -6.76 6.15
CA GLY A 29 -6.00 -8.14 6.45
C GLY A 29 -4.94 -8.74 5.53
N VAL A 30 -4.43 -8.00 4.53
CA VAL A 30 -3.26 -8.41 3.76
C VAL A 30 -2.00 -8.14 4.59
N GLY A 31 -1.28 -9.20 4.93
CA GLY A 31 0.02 -9.10 5.59
C GLY A 31 1.12 -9.78 4.77
N ALA A 32 2.37 -9.40 5.04
CA ALA A 32 3.55 -9.98 4.38
C ALA A 32 3.66 -11.52 4.56
N HIS A 33 2.94 -12.10 5.53
CA HIS A 33 2.84 -13.55 5.70
C HIS A 33 2.27 -14.27 4.46
N ARG A 34 1.47 -13.60 3.62
CA ARG A 34 0.89 -14.16 2.38
C ARG A 34 1.92 -14.31 1.25
N LEU A 35 3.01 -13.55 1.28
CA LEU A 35 4.05 -13.58 0.25
C LEU A 35 4.79 -14.92 0.21
N GLY A 36 5.03 -15.54 1.37
CA GLY A 36 5.72 -16.83 1.47
C GLY A 36 5.01 -17.94 0.68
N PRO A 37 3.73 -18.25 1.00
CA PRO A 37 2.95 -19.23 0.24
C PRO A 37 2.83 -18.92 -1.26
N ALA A 38 2.77 -17.63 -1.65
CA ALA A 38 2.74 -17.24 -3.06
C ALA A 38 4.05 -17.58 -3.78
N VAL A 39 5.21 -17.34 -3.14
CA VAL A 39 6.53 -17.73 -3.67
C VAL A 39 6.68 -19.25 -3.72
N ASP A 40 6.20 -19.97 -2.72
CA ASP A 40 6.25 -21.44 -2.71
C ASP A 40 5.42 -22.02 -3.87
N ALA A 41 4.26 -21.43 -4.18
CA ALA A 41 3.44 -21.80 -5.33
C ALA A 41 4.15 -21.49 -6.67
N LEU A 42 4.82 -20.34 -6.78
CA LEU A 42 5.64 -19.99 -7.94
C LEU A 42 6.77 -21.01 -8.15
N LYS A 43 7.48 -21.38 -7.06
CA LYS A 43 8.53 -22.39 -7.11
C LYS A 43 7.98 -23.73 -7.60
N ALA A 44 6.84 -24.18 -7.07
CA ALA A 44 6.22 -25.43 -7.50
C ALA A 44 5.83 -25.41 -8.99
N ALA A 45 5.33 -24.28 -9.49
CA ALA A 45 5.03 -24.11 -10.92
C ALA A 45 6.29 -24.17 -11.79
N VAL A 46 7.38 -23.55 -11.35
CA VAL A 46 8.69 -23.60 -12.03
C VAL A 46 9.26 -25.01 -12.05
N ASP A 47 9.25 -25.71 -10.91
CA ASP A 47 9.73 -27.09 -10.80
C ASP A 47 8.94 -28.03 -11.73
N ALA A 48 7.62 -27.84 -11.83
CA ALA A 48 6.76 -28.58 -12.75
C ALA A 48 7.09 -28.30 -14.23
N ALA A 49 7.38 -27.04 -14.58
CA ALA A 49 7.79 -26.68 -15.95
C ALA A 49 9.15 -27.29 -16.33
N VAL A 50 10.10 -27.32 -15.39
CA VAL A 50 11.40 -27.99 -15.57
C VAL A 50 11.23 -29.49 -15.80
N GLU A 51 10.42 -30.14 -14.97
CA GLU A 51 10.18 -31.58 -15.08
C GLU A 51 9.51 -31.95 -16.41
N ALA A 52 8.53 -31.15 -16.85
CA ALA A 52 7.87 -31.33 -18.14
C ALA A 52 8.87 -31.20 -19.32
N ASP A 53 9.75 -30.20 -19.30
CA ASP A 53 10.77 -30.02 -20.36
C ASP A 53 11.83 -31.12 -20.35
N ARG A 54 12.23 -31.63 -19.17
CA ARG A 54 13.14 -32.78 -19.06
C ARG A 54 12.52 -34.03 -19.67
N LYS A 55 11.26 -34.32 -19.35
CA LYS A 55 10.53 -35.46 -19.91
C LYS A 55 10.41 -35.37 -21.44
N ASP A 56 10.05 -34.21 -21.96
CA ASP A 56 9.93 -33.99 -23.41
C ASP A 56 11.29 -34.08 -24.12
N SER A 57 12.38 -33.64 -23.47
CA SER A 57 13.74 -33.82 -23.98
C SER A 57 14.15 -35.28 -24.07
N VAL A 58 13.86 -36.10 -23.05
CA VAL A 58 14.22 -37.53 -23.04
C VAL A 58 13.45 -38.27 -24.12
N ASN A 59 12.13 -38.06 -24.19
CA ASN A 59 11.27 -38.71 -25.20
C ASN A 59 11.74 -38.41 -26.63
N TRP A 60 12.14 -37.17 -26.91
CA TRP A 60 12.64 -36.80 -28.24
C TRP A 60 13.97 -37.47 -28.58
N TRP A 61 14.89 -37.58 -27.63
CA TRP A 61 16.15 -38.29 -27.87
C TRP A 61 15.92 -39.78 -28.08
N ASP A 62 14.97 -40.39 -27.39
CA ASP A 62 14.60 -41.80 -27.60
C ASP A 62 13.99 -42.01 -28.99
N GLU A 63 13.10 -41.10 -29.43
CA GLU A 63 12.56 -41.07 -30.80
C GLU A 63 13.67 -40.89 -31.85
N PHE A 64 14.58 -39.93 -31.63
CA PHE A 64 15.70 -39.65 -32.54
C PHE A 64 16.68 -40.82 -32.64
N LEU A 65 17.02 -41.46 -31.52
CA LEU A 65 17.89 -42.64 -31.49
C LEU A 65 17.30 -43.81 -32.26
N SER A 66 15.99 -44.03 -32.16
CA SER A 66 15.29 -45.05 -32.95
C SER A 66 15.33 -44.77 -34.47
N PHE A 67 15.50 -43.51 -34.87
CA PHE A 67 15.55 -43.08 -36.26
C PHE A 67 16.98 -43.11 -36.86
N VAL A 68 18.03 -42.98 -36.04
CA VAL A 68 19.43 -42.79 -36.50
C VAL A 68 20.31 -44.04 -36.30
N GLU A 69 19.73 -45.25 -36.36
CA GLU A 69 20.45 -46.54 -36.32
C GLU A 69 21.53 -46.73 -37.44
N HIS A 70 21.80 -45.73 -38.29
CA HIS A 70 22.64 -45.86 -39.50
C HIS A 70 23.86 -44.92 -39.62
N GLY A 71 24.29 -44.20 -38.58
CA GLY A 71 25.63 -43.59 -38.60
C GLY A 71 25.81 -42.40 -37.66
N LEU A 72 26.69 -42.54 -36.67
CA LEU A 72 26.85 -41.59 -35.56
C LEU A 72 28.33 -41.24 -35.33
N PHE A 73 28.89 -40.34 -36.14
CA PHE A 73 30.11 -39.59 -35.78
C PHE A 73 29.69 -38.17 -35.37
N GLY A 74 30.03 -37.75 -34.14
CA GLY A 74 29.70 -36.41 -33.59
C GLY A 74 28.53 -36.35 -32.59
N TYR A 75 27.61 -37.31 -32.64
CA TYR A 75 26.36 -37.33 -31.86
C TYR A 75 26.51 -37.22 -30.34
N GLN A 76 27.45 -37.95 -29.73
CA GLN A 76 27.63 -37.89 -28.28
C GLN A 76 28.09 -36.52 -27.81
N GLN A 77 28.82 -35.77 -28.65
CA GLN A 77 29.26 -34.43 -28.32
C GLN A 77 28.07 -33.45 -28.37
N ASP A 78 27.28 -33.50 -29.44
CA ASP A 78 26.10 -32.63 -29.62
C ASP A 78 25.06 -32.83 -28.50
N ARG A 79 24.83 -34.09 -28.11
CA ARG A 79 23.95 -34.41 -26.97
C ARG A 79 24.45 -33.81 -25.66
N ARG A 80 25.74 -33.97 -25.35
CA ARG A 80 26.35 -33.39 -24.13
C ARG A 80 26.28 -31.87 -24.13
N GLU A 81 26.54 -31.23 -25.28
CA GLU A 81 26.45 -29.77 -25.41
C GLU A 81 25.01 -29.27 -25.22
N PHE A 82 24.04 -29.99 -25.76
CA PHE A 82 22.62 -29.70 -25.59
C PHE A 82 22.16 -29.87 -24.13
N GLU A 83 22.50 -30.98 -23.48
CA GLU A 83 22.20 -31.23 -22.05
C GLU A 83 22.87 -30.15 -21.17
N ALA A 84 24.11 -29.78 -21.45
CA ALA A 84 24.82 -28.73 -20.73
C ALA A 84 24.15 -27.35 -20.87
N LYS A 85 23.61 -27.03 -22.05
CA LYS A 85 22.83 -25.79 -22.27
C LYS A 85 21.51 -25.83 -21.50
N GLY A 86 20.78 -26.94 -21.54
CA GLY A 86 19.54 -27.13 -20.79
C GLY A 86 19.75 -26.97 -19.27
N GLU A 87 20.75 -27.66 -18.73
CA GLU A 87 21.12 -27.57 -17.30
C GLU A 87 21.64 -26.18 -16.90
N LYS A 88 22.25 -25.42 -17.82
CA LYS A 88 22.58 -24.02 -17.57
C LYS A 88 21.32 -23.18 -17.39
N ILE A 89 20.34 -23.30 -18.29
CA ILE A 89 19.09 -22.52 -18.23
C ILE A 89 18.30 -22.90 -16.96
N ILE A 90 18.21 -24.18 -16.62
CA ILE A 90 17.57 -24.64 -15.37
C ILE A 90 18.24 -24.01 -14.15
N ARG A 91 19.58 -24.01 -14.09
CA ARG A 91 20.31 -23.38 -12.97
C ARG A 91 20.07 -21.88 -12.87
N ASP A 92 20.04 -21.18 -14.01
CA ASP A 92 19.74 -19.75 -14.03
C ASP A 92 18.30 -19.48 -13.58
N LEU A 93 17.33 -20.31 -14.00
CA LEU A 93 15.93 -20.24 -13.57
C LEU A 93 15.79 -20.46 -12.06
N GLN A 94 16.45 -21.48 -11.51
CA GLN A 94 16.45 -21.76 -10.07
C GLN A 94 17.06 -20.61 -9.27
N ARG A 95 18.15 -20.00 -9.77
CA ARG A 95 18.74 -18.82 -9.14
C ARG A 95 17.76 -17.66 -9.09
N GLU A 96 16.99 -17.43 -10.15
CA GLU A 96 15.98 -16.35 -10.17
C GLU A 96 14.83 -16.62 -9.20
N VAL A 97 14.35 -17.87 -9.07
CA VAL A 97 13.34 -18.21 -8.06
C VAL A 97 13.87 -17.94 -6.65
N GLU A 98 15.10 -18.35 -6.35
CA GLU A 98 15.68 -18.11 -5.02
C GLU A 98 15.95 -16.62 -4.77
N ALA A 99 16.30 -15.84 -5.79
CA ALA A 99 16.41 -14.39 -5.67
C ALA A 99 15.05 -13.75 -5.30
N VAL A 100 13.96 -14.17 -5.95
CA VAL A 100 12.61 -13.72 -5.58
C VAL A 100 12.26 -14.15 -4.16
N ARG A 101 12.61 -15.37 -3.76
CA ARG A 101 12.38 -15.88 -2.41
C ARG A 101 13.14 -15.10 -1.34
N GLU A 102 14.41 -14.82 -1.58
CA GLU A 102 15.25 -14.03 -0.68
C GLU A 102 14.67 -12.62 -0.53
N GLN A 103 14.33 -11.97 -1.65
CA GLN A 103 13.70 -10.65 -1.65
C GLN A 103 12.40 -10.64 -0.83
N MET A 104 11.51 -11.63 -1.01
CA MET A 104 10.26 -11.71 -0.23
C MET A 104 10.49 -12.07 1.24
N THR A 105 11.57 -12.81 1.54
CA THR A 105 11.96 -13.11 2.92
C THR A 105 12.37 -11.82 3.63
N VAL A 106 13.23 -11.01 3.00
CA VAL A 106 13.64 -9.69 3.51
C VAL A 106 12.42 -8.81 3.75
N VAL A 107 11.51 -8.70 2.78
CA VAL A 107 10.25 -7.95 2.95
C VAL A 107 9.47 -8.44 4.17
N ARG A 108 9.28 -9.76 4.30
CA ARG A 108 8.53 -10.33 5.42
C ARG A 108 9.19 -10.08 6.77
N THR A 109 10.51 -10.19 6.87
CA THR A 109 11.23 -10.07 8.15
C THR A 109 11.44 -8.62 8.55
N GLU A 110 11.80 -7.75 7.61
CA GLU A 110 12.21 -6.38 7.91
C GLU A 110 11.05 -5.39 7.91
N VAL A 111 10.05 -5.58 7.04
CA VAL A 111 8.93 -4.63 6.92
C VAL A 111 7.56 -5.25 7.16
N GLY A 112 7.47 -6.58 7.29
CA GLY A 112 6.19 -7.28 7.44
C GLY A 112 5.39 -6.90 8.69
N HIS A 113 6.05 -6.40 9.75
CA HIS A 113 5.42 -5.95 10.99
C HIS A 113 4.96 -4.48 10.95
N VAL A 114 5.49 -3.69 10.02
CA VAL A 114 5.33 -2.23 9.97
C VAL A 114 3.86 -1.79 9.95
N PRO A 115 2.94 -2.38 9.14
CA PRO A 115 1.54 -1.98 9.20
C PRO A 115 0.90 -2.14 10.59
N GLY A 116 1.20 -3.26 11.27
CA GLY A 116 0.64 -3.54 12.59
C GLY A 116 1.13 -2.56 13.66
N ASP A 117 2.41 -2.20 13.60
CA ASP A 117 3.02 -1.21 14.48
C ASP A 117 2.45 0.19 14.24
N LEU A 118 2.30 0.58 12.97
CA LEU A 118 1.66 1.85 12.59
C LEU A 118 0.20 1.90 13.07
N GLU A 119 -0.57 0.84 12.91
CA GLU A 119 -1.95 0.78 13.42
C GLU A 119 -2.00 0.90 14.95
N ALA A 120 -1.04 0.30 15.66
CA ALA A 120 -0.92 0.47 17.10
C ALA A 120 -0.60 1.91 17.47
N ASP A 121 0.29 2.58 16.73
CA ASP A 121 0.58 4.00 16.89
C ASP A 121 -0.61 4.90 16.60
N ALA A 122 -1.35 4.65 15.52
CA ALA A 122 -2.56 5.38 15.20
C ALA A 122 -3.59 5.27 16.34
N ARG A 123 -3.79 4.05 16.90
CA ARG A 123 -4.66 3.86 18.08
C ARG A 123 -4.16 4.66 19.29
N ARG A 124 -2.85 4.66 19.56
CA ARG A 124 -2.26 5.47 20.65
C ARG A 124 -2.60 6.96 20.47
N TRP A 125 -2.45 7.49 19.27
CA TRP A 125 -2.78 8.89 18.95
C TRP A 125 -4.28 9.19 19.08
N ARG A 126 -5.17 8.29 18.66
CA ARG A 126 -6.62 8.43 18.88
C ARG A 126 -6.96 8.52 20.37
N THR A 127 -6.39 7.63 21.19
CA THR A 127 -6.55 7.70 22.66
C THR A 127 -6.03 9.03 23.24
N LYS A 128 -4.95 9.60 22.69
CA LYS A 128 -4.48 10.94 23.10
C LYS A 128 -5.46 12.04 22.70
N ALA A 129 -6.02 12.00 21.50
CA ALA A 129 -7.05 12.94 21.07
C ALA A 129 -8.28 12.90 21.99
N GLU A 130 -8.72 11.70 22.39
CA GLU A 130 -9.81 11.51 23.35
C GLU A 130 -9.48 12.11 24.73
N GLN A 131 -8.27 11.86 25.25
CA GLN A 131 -7.82 12.44 26.52
C GLN A 131 -7.83 13.97 26.47
N VAL A 132 -7.37 14.57 25.36
CA VAL A 132 -7.42 16.03 25.17
C VAL A 132 -8.87 16.54 25.12
N SER A 133 -9.77 15.81 24.45
CA SER A 133 -11.20 16.15 24.42
C SER A 133 -11.85 16.13 25.82
N GLN A 134 -11.47 15.18 26.68
CA GLN A 134 -11.93 15.14 28.07
C GLN A 134 -11.42 16.35 28.88
N VAL A 135 -10.16 16.74 28.69
CA VAL A 135 -9.59 17.94 29.32
C VAL A 135 -10.32 19.20 28.84
N ARG A 136 -10.56 19.33 27.54
CA ARG A 136 -11.34 20.42 26.94
C ARG A 136 -12.73 20.54 27.55
N SER A 137 -13.43 19.41 27.71
CA SER A 137 -14.75 19.36 28.34
C SER A 137 -14.72 19.87 29.77
N ARG A 138 -13.68 19.53 30.55
CA ARG A 138 -13.47 20.05 31.91
C ARG A 138 -13.22 21.55 31.90
N ILE A 139 -12.36 22.07 31.03
CA ILE A 139 -12.09 23.51 30.89
C ILE A 139 -13.39 24.26 30.59
N THR A 140 -14.19 23.73 29.67
CA THR A 140 -15.50 24.32 29.30
C THR A 140 -16.44 24.36 30.50
N SER A 141 -16.53 23.27 31.28
CA SER A 141 -17.41 23.22 32.46
C SER A 141 -16.99 24.19 33.58
N LEU A 142 -15.69 24.51 33.67
CA LEU A 142 -15.14 25.39 34.68
C LEU A 142 -15.09 26.86 34.23
N ARG A 143 -15.36 27.15 32.96
CA ARG A 143 -15.24 28.49 32.36
C ARG A 143 -16.04 29.57 33.11
N GLN A 144 -17.22 29.22 33.62
CA GLN A 144 -18.06 30.12 34.42
C GLN A 144 -18.30 29.50 35.80
N ILE A 145 -17.91 30.22 36.85
CA ILE A 145 -18.12 29.78 38.24
C ILE A 145 -19.38 30.48 38.76
N PRO A 146 -20.45 29.72 39.09
CA PRO A 146 -21.70 30.30 39.60
C PRO A 146 -21.45 31.21 40.82
N GLY A 147 -22.04 32.40 40.80
CA GLY A 147 -21.94 33.37 41.89
C GLY A 147 -20.63 34.19 41.92
N TRP A 148 -19.66 33.92 41.05
CA TRP A 148 -18.42 34.70 40.98
C TRP A 148 -18.48 35.82 39.93
N ILE A 149 -18.90 37.01 40.36
CA ILE A 149 -19.04 38.20 39.50
C ILE A 149 -18.01 39.24 39.92
N SER A 150 -16.94 39.41 39.14
CA SER A 150 -15.91 40.44 39.37
C SER A 150 -15.03 40.65 38.13
N GLY A 151 -14.18 41.67 38.12
CA GLY A 151 -13.16 41.81 37.06
C GLY A 151 -12.20 40.60 36.99
N ALA A 152 -11.96 39.91 38.11
CA ALA A 152 -11.16 38.70 38.15
C ALA A 152 -11.85 37.51 37.45
N SER A 153 -13.18 37.39 37.55
CA SER A 153 -13.91 36.31 36.87
C SER A 153 -13.95 36.51 35.35
N SER A 154 -14.01 37.76 34.87
CA SER A 154 -13.82 38.07 33.44
C SER A 154 -12.42 37.70 32.93
N SER A 155 -11.37 38.02 33.69
CA SER A 155 -9.99 37.64 33.34
C SER A 155 -9.77 36.13 33.34
N TYR A 156 -10.35 35.42 34.31
CA TYR A 156 -10.36 33.95 34.34
C TYR A 156 -11.07 33.37 33.12
N THR A 157 -12.27 33.87 32.80
CA THR A 157 -13.06 33.42 31.63
C THR A 157 -12.25 33.55 30.34
N ALA A 158 -11.58 34.70 30.13
CA ALA A 158 -10.74 34.92 28.95
C ALA A 158 -9.59 33.90 28.86
N ARG A 159 -8.93 33.56 29.98
CA ARG A 159 -7.89 32.52 30.02
C ARG A 159 -8.45 31.13 29.71
N SER A 160 -9.63 30.80 30.23
CA SER A 160 -10.30 29.53 29.93
C SER A 160 -10.72 29.41 28.46
N ILE A 161 -11.03 30.51 27.78
CA ILE A 161 -11.28 30.51 26.33
C ILE A 161 -9.99 30.18 25.55
N VAL A 162 -8.88 30.81 25.92
CA VAL A 162 -7.57 30.52 25.32
C VAL A 162 -7.17 29.06 25.51
N GLN A 163 -7.36 28.50 26.71
CA GLN A 163 -7.07 27.10 27.01
C GLN A 163 -7.98 26.13 26.23
N ASP A 164 -9.27 26.44 26.09
CA ASP A 164 -10.21 25.66 25.30
C ASP A 164 -9.79 25.61 23.82
N GLY A 165 -9.49 26.78 23.23
CA GLY A 165 -8.97 26.87 21.86
C GLY A 165 -7.69 26.07 21.68
N ALA A 166 -6.75 26.18 22.63
CA ALA A 166 -5.50 25.42 22.57
C ALA A 166 -5.69 23.90 22.64
N THR A 167 -6.62 23.44 23.48
CA THR A 167 -6.96 22.01 23.53
C THR A 167 -7.67 21.54 22.27
N GLU A 168 -8.42 22.41 21.59
CA GLU A 168 -9.05 22.05 20.32
C GLU A 168 -8.02 21.84 19.21
N GLU A 169 -7.04 22.74 19.09
CA GLU A 169 -5.95 22.59 18.12
C GLU A 169 -5.13 21.31 18.38
N LEU A 170 -4.82 21.04 19.66
CA LEU A 170 -4.06 19.84 20.02
C LEU A 170 -4.85 18.55 19.74
N ARG A 171 -6.16 18.55 19.96
CA ARG A 171 -7.05 17.43 19.63
C ARG A 171 -7.08 17.17 18.13
N GLY A 172 -7.25 18.22 17.33
CA GLY A 172 -7.27 18.11 15.87
C GLY A 172 -5.94 17.56 15.33
N LEU A 173 -4.81 18.02 15.87
CA LEU A 173 -3.49 17.52 15.48
C LEU A 173 -3.30 16.03 15.81
N ALA A 174 -3.68 15.62 17.03
CA ALA A 174 -3.60 14.21 17.42
C ALA A 174 -4.49 13.32 16.54
N THR A 175 -5.65 13.82 16.13
CA THR A 175 -6.56 13.14 15.19
C THR A 175 -5.93 13.04 13.80
N SER A 176 -5.43 14.14 13.26
CA SER A 176 -4.75 14.16 11.96
C SER A 176 -3.53 13.23 11.92
N MET A 177 -2.75 13.17 13.00
CA MET A 177 -1.62 12.26 13.12
C MET A 177 -2.07 10.80 13.11
N ALA A 178 -3.12 10.45 13.86
CA ALA A 178 -3.69 9.10 13.82
C ALA A 178 -4.17 8.70 12.42
N ASN A 179 -4.82 9.62 11.70
CA ASN A 179 -5.31 9.38 10.35
C ASN A 179 -4.16 9.23 9.35
N ALA A 180 -3.13 10.07 9.42
CA ALA A 180 -1.94 9.97 8.58
C ALA A 180 -1.20 8.64 8.78
N ILE A 181 -1.03 8.21 10.04
CA ILE A 181 -0.39 6.92 10.36
C ILE A 181 -1.25 5.75 9.88
N SER A 182 -2.58 5.85 9.97
CA SER A 182 -3.49 4.81 9.44
C SER A 182 -3.38 4.70 7.92
N GLN A 183 -3.28 5.82 7.21
CA GLN A 183 -3.04 5.83 5.75
C GLN A 183 -1.69 5.19 5.38
N LEU A 184 -0.64 5.36 6.19
CA LEU A 184 0.63 4.65 5.98
C LEU A 184 0.50 3.14 6.15
N ALA A 185 -0.21 2.70 7.18
CA ALA A 185 -0.42 1.27 7.40
C ALA A 185 -1.14 0.65 6.21
N LEU A 186 -2.19 1.30 5.74
CA LEU A 186 -2.97 0.89 4.58
C LEU A 186 -2.14 0.86 3.29
N PHE A 187 -1.32 1.89 3.07
CA PHE A 187 -0.40 1.94 1.93
C PHE A 187 0.59 0.76 1.95
N ASN A 188 1.20 0.45 3.10
CA ASN A 188 2.10 -0.70 3.21
C ASN A 188 1.38 -2.04 2.94
N ARG A 189 0.13 -2.20 3.40
CA ARG A 189 -0.70 -3.39 3.08
C ARG A 189 -1.00 -3.49 1.59
N ALA A 190 -1.29 -2.36 0.93
CA ALA A 190 -1.51 -2.32 -0.51
C ALA A 190 -0.26 -2.76 -1.29
N LEU A 191 0.95 -2.36 -0.86
CA LEU A 191 2.20 -2.85 -1.46
C LEU A 191 2.35 -4.37 -1.34
N PHE A 192 2.03 -4.95 -0.18
CA PHE A 192 2.04 -6.40 0.01
C PHE A 192 1.05 -7.10 -0.93
N LEU A 193 -0.14 -6.52 -1.13
CA LEU A 193 -1.14 -7.05 -2.03
C LEU A 193 -0.69 -7.00 -3.50
N VAL A 194 -0.09 -5.89 -3.94
CA VAL A 194 0.48 -5.74 -5.28
C VAL A 194 1.54 -6.81 -5.53
N MET A 195 2.51 -6.96 -4.61
CA MET A 195 3.56 -7.98 -4.74
C MET A 195 2.97 -9.40 -4.79
N GLU A 196 1.98 -9.71 -3.94
CA GLU A 196 1.30 -11.01 -3.98
C GLU A 196 0.62 -11.27 -5.32
N ARG A 197 -0.08 -10.26 -5.88
CA ARG A 197 -0.77 -10.37 -7.18
C ARG A 197 0.23 -10.59 -8.32
N GLU A 198 1.35 -9.86 -8.35
CA GLU A 198 2.40 -10.05 -9.35
C GLU A 198 3.00 -11.46 -9.32
N ILE A 199 3.26 -11.98 -8.11
CA ILE A 199 3.75 -13.35 -7.93
C ILE A 199 2.72 -14.37 -8.43
N LYS A 200 1.44 -14.19 -8.09
CA LYS A 200 0.35 -15.07 -8.55
C LYS A 200 0.14 -15.01 -10.06
N ALA A 201 0.16 -13.82 -10.65
CA ALA A 201 0.04 -13.63 -12.09
C ALA A 201 1.19 -14.32 -12.83
N THR A 202 2.42 -14.16 -12.34
CA THR A 202 3.60 -14.85 -12.89
C THR A 202 3.49 -16.36 -12.73
N THR A 203 3.01 -16.84 -11.59
CA THR A 203 2.75 -18.27 -11.35
C THR A 203 1.79 -18.84 -12.38
N GLN A 204 0.68 -18.16 -12.64
CA GLN A 204 -0.29 -18.56 -13.66
C GLN A 204 0.31 -18.53 -15.06
N ALA A 205 1.10 -17.50 -15.37
CA ALA A 205 1.79 -17.38 -16.65
C ALA A 205 2.75 -18.57 -16.87
N VAL A 206 3.55 -18.94 -15.87
CA VAL A 206 4.45 -20.11 -15.91
C VAL A 206 3.65 -21.40 -16.13
N GLN A 207 2.54 -21.59 -15.42
CA GLN A 207 1.66 -22.77 -15.59
C GLN A 207 1.05 -22.87 -16.99
N SER A 208 0.83 -21.74 -17.65
CA SER A 208 0.24 -21.68 -18.99
C SER A 208 1.24 -21.91 -20.14
N LEU A 209 2.54 -22.01 -19.83
CA LEU A 209 3.58 -22.17 -20.85
C LEU A 209 3.41 -23.48 -21.63
N GLN A 210 3.23 -23.34 -22.93
CA GLN A 210 3.08 -24.48 -23.84
C GLN A 210 4.45 -25.13 -24.15
N PRO A 211 4.48 -26.45 -24.39
CA PRO A 211 5.68 -27.10 -24.91
C PRO A 211 6.13 -26.45 -26.22
N GLY A 212 7.44 -26.50 -26.49
CA GLY A 212 7.98 -26.04 -27.77
C GLY A 212 7.50 -26.90 -28.94
N ALA A 213 7.58 -26.34 -30.15
CA ALA A 213 7.45 -27.16 -31.36
C ALA A 213 8.51 -28.27 -31.37
N LYS A 214 8.25 -29.39 -32.06
CA LYS A 214 9.19 -30.52 -32.17
C LYS A 214 10.60 -30.01 -32.53
N GLY A 215 11.60 -30.39 -31.73
CA GLY A 215 13.00 -29.96 -31.88
C GLY A 215 13.41 -28.70 -31.09
N TYR A 216 12.47 -28.00 -30.44
CA TYR A 216 12.75 -26.85 -29.57
C TYR A 216 12.50 -27.18 -28.10
N HIS A 217 13.48 -27.81 -27.47
CA HIS A 217 13.45 -28.19 -26.05
C HIS A 217 13.83 -27.04 -25.12
N TYR A 218 13.50 -27.19 -23.83
CA TYR A 218 13.75 -26.19 -22.79
C TYR A 218 13.09 -24.82 -23.04
N ARG A 219 12.14 -24.72 -23.97
CA ARG A 219 11.45 -23.47 -24.29
C ARG A 219 10.56 -23.00 -23.15
N ARG A 220 9.92 -23.91 -22.39
CA ARG A 220 9.13 -23.50 -21.21
C ARG A 220 10.06 -22.96 -20.13
N VAL A 221 11.18 -23.63 -19.88
CA VAL A 221 12.19 -23.17 -18.91
C VAL A 221 12.76 -21.81 -19.31
N ALA A 222 13.08 -21.59 -20.60
CA ALA A 222 13.57 -20.31 -21.10
C ALA A 222 12.54 -19.18 -20.97
N ASN A 223 11.28 -19.42 -21.35
CA ASN A 223 10.21 -18.42 -21.20
C ASN A 223 9.90 -18.13 -19.72
N ALA A 224 9.93 -19.16 -18.86
CA ALA A 224 9.76 -18.99 -17.43
C ALA A 224 10.86 -18.11 -16.83
N LEU A 225 12.10 -18.22 -17.33
CA LEU A 225 13.22 -17.39 -16.89
C LEU A 225 12.98 -15.92 -17.21
N ASP A 226 12.46 -15.61 -18.41
CA ASP A 226 12.12 -14.24 -18.78
C ASP A 226 10.96 -13.69 -17.95
N LEU A 227 9.95 -14.52 -17.64
CA LEU A 227 8.86 -14.15 -16.72
C LEU A 227 9.36 -13.86 -15.31
N LEU A 228 10.28 -14.67 -14.76
CA LEU A 228 10.86 -14.41 -13.44
C LEU A 228 11.71 -13.14 -13.39
N ARG A 229 12.45 -12.84 -14.47
CA ARG A 229 13.21 -11.59 -14.57
C ARG A 229 12.28 -10.38 -14.59
N ALA A 230 11.20 -10.46 -15.36
CA ALA A 230 10.17 -9.42 -15.38
C ALA A 230 9.51 -9.25 -14.00
N LEU A 231 9.15 -10.36 -13.34
CA LEU A 231 8.63 -10.34 -11.98
C LEU A 231 9.59 -9.62 -11.02
N ARG A 232 10.90 -9.92 -11.08
CA ARG A 232 11.88 -9.27 -10.21
C ARG A 232 11.93 -7.76 -10.43
N THR A 233 11.87 -7.30 -11.68
CA THR A 233 11.78 -5.87 -12.00
C THR A 233 10.49 -5.27 -11.45
N ASN A 234 9.33 -5.91 -11.66
CA ASN A 234 8.05 -5.44 -11.14
C ASN A 234 8.03 -5.36 -9.61
N LEU A 235 8.63 -6.34 -8.92
CA LEU A 235 8.76 -6.33 -7.46
C LEU A 235 9.68 -5.21 -6.97
N GLN A 236 10.77 -4.92 -7.69
CA GLN A 236 11.64 -3.78 -7.39
C GLN A 236 10.91 -2.44 -7.58
N ASP A 237 10.13 -2.31 -8.65
CA ASP A 237 9.33 -1.11 -8.91
C ASP A 237 8.20 -0.95 -7.88
N ALA A 238 7.57 -2.04 -7.43
CA ALA A 238 6.60 -2.01 -6.36
C ALA A 238 7.20 -1.60 -5.01
N GLN A 239 8.49 -1.85 -4.77
CA GLN A 239 9.17 -1.49 -3.52
C GLN A 239 9.79 -0.09 -3.55
N PHE A 240 10.41 0.29 -4.66
CA PHE A 240 11.27 1.48 -4.75
C PHE A 240 10.92 2.42 -5.91
N GLY A 241 9.88 2.07 -6.66
CA GLY A 241 9.45 2.82 -7.83
C GLY A 241 8.95 4.21 -7.47
N ARG A 242 8.88 5.05 -8.50
CA ARG A 242 8.45 6.45 -8.38
C ARG A 242 7.09 6.63 -7.67
N PRO A 243 6.05 5.83 -7.96
CA PRO A 243 4.77 5.98 -7.28
C PRO A 243 4.83 5.84 -5.76
N VAL A 244 5.73 4.97 -5.26
CA VAL A 244 5.96 4.78 -3.82
C VAL A 244 6.58 6.03 -3.21
N ARG A 245 7.59 6.60 -3.89
CA ARG A 245 8.27 7.82 -3.45
C ARG A 245 7.33 9.02 -3.45
N ASP A 246 6.57 9.22 -4.53
CA ASP A 246 5.63 10.32 -4.66
C ASP A 246 4.55 10.25 -3.55
N SER A 247 4.07 9.05 -3.22
CA SER A 247 3.12 8.82 -2.11
C SER A 247 3.73 9.13 -0.75
N ALA A 248 4.97 8.69 -0.52
CA ALA A 248 5.70 8.95 0.71
C ALA A 248 5.98 10.45 0.90
N ASP A 249 6.40 11.15 -0.16
CA ASP A 249 6.67 12.59 -0.15
C ASP A 249 5.39 13.40 0.10
N ALA A 250 4.28 13.03 -0.54
CA ALA A 250 2.99 13.68 -0.33
C ALA A 250 2.53 13.56 1.12
N LEU A 251 2.70 12.39 1.74
CA LEU A 251 2.35 12.21 3.14
C LEU A 251 3.33 12.92 4.08
N ALA A 252 4.64 12.86 3.82
CA ALA A 252 5.63 13.59 4.61
C ALA A 252 5.34 15.09 4.61
N GLY A 253 4.89 15.63 3.47
CA GLY A 253 4.38 17.00 3.35
C GLY A 253 3.21 17.28 4.28
N LYS A 254 2.19 16.41 4.31
CA LYS A 254 1.04 16.54 5.22
C LYS A 254 1.40 16.44 6.69
N VAL A 255 2.29 15.53 7.06
CA VAL A 255 2.79 15.41 8.44
C VAL A 255 3.54 16.68 8.83
N THR A 256 4.37 17.21 7.93
CA THR A 256 5.10 18.46 8.15
C THR A 256 4.14 19.65 8.29
N GLU A 257 3.10 19.71 7.47
CA GLU A 257 2.03 20.71 7.57
C GLU A 257 1.32 20.61 8.92
N CYS A 258 0.91 19.40 9.35
CA CYS A 258 0.29 19.20 10.66
C CYS A 258 1.20 19.61 11.82
N LEU A 259 2.50 19.33 11.75
CA LEU A 259 3.46 19.70 12.79
C LEU A 259 3.80 21.20 12.79
N SER A 260 3.64 21.89 11.66
CA SER A 260 3.89 23.32 11.53
C SER A 260 2.64 24.19 11.69
N ALA A 261 1.44 23.60 11.65
CA ALA A 261 0.17 24.30 11.70
C ALA A 261 -0.16 25.01 13.04
N PRO A 262 0.11 24.44 14.24
CA PRO A 262 -0.24 25.12 15.48
C PRO A 262 0.89 26.05 15.95
N GLN A 263 0.56 27.33 16.18
CA GLN A 263 1.45 28.25 16.90
C GLN A 263 1.77 27.76 18.32
N LEU A 264 0.94 26.87 18.87
CA LEU A 264 0.95 26.40 20.26
C LEU A 264 2.00 25.34 20.59
N LEU A 265 2.63 24.72 19.59
CA LEU A 265 3.57 23.62 19.79
C LEU A 265 5.04 24.05 19.85
N GLN A 266 5.35 25.33 19.71
CA GLN A 266 6.73 25.78 19.92
C GLN A 266 7.06 25.73 21.43
N PRO A 267 8.20 25.15 21.83
CA PRO A 267 8.60 25.11 23.24
C PRO A 267 8.55 26.50 23.88
N GLY A 268 7.81 26.64 25.00
CA GLY A 268 7.64 27.92 25.71
C GLY A 268 6.54 28.84 25.15
N THR A 269 5.83 28.45 24.10
CA THR A 269 4.77 29.25 23.46
C THR A 269 3.34 28.85 23.83
N TRP A 270 3.18 27.95 24.82
CA TRP A 270 1.86 27.64 25.33
C TRP A 270 1.16 28.93 25.76
N PRO A 271 -0.05 29.22 25.27
CA PRO A 271 -0.63 30.54 25.40
C PRO A 271 -1.01 30.74 26.87
N THR A 272 -0.48 31.82 27.44
CA THR A 272 -0.73 32.20 28.81
C THR A 272 -1.49 33.53 28.84
N GLY A 273 -2.49 33.64 29.72
CA GLY A 273 -3.32 34.84 29.81
C GLY A 273 -4.54 34.83 28.87
N GLY A 274 -5.21 35.99 28.75
CA GLY A 274 -6.47 36.14 27.99
C GLY A 274 -6.32 36.91 26.68
N GLY A 275 -5.10 37.32 26.31
CA GLY A 275 -4.85 38.21 25.15
C GLY A 275 -5.22 37.62 23.79
N GLN A 276 -5.39 36.30 23.71
CA GLN A 276 -5.81 35.59 22.50
C GLN A 276 -7.25 35.06 22.58
N ALA A 277 -8.05 35.46 23.58
CA ALA A 277 -9.40 34.93 23.77
C ALA A 277 -10.36 35.22 22.60
N SER A 278 -10.05 36.21 21.76
CA SER A 278 -10.81 36.55 20.55
C SER A 278 -10.28 35.87 19.29
N VAL A 279 -9.17 35.13 19.36
CA VAL A 279 -8.56 34.44 18.22
C VAL A 279 -9.14 33.02 18.18
N PRO A 280 -9.81 32.61 17.09
CA PRO A 280 -10.31 31.24 16.96
C PRO A 280 -9.16 30.24 16.83
N PRO A 281 -9.34 28.99 17.28
CA PRO A 281 -8.34 27.95 17.09
C PRO A 281 -8.11 27.65 15.60
N ALA A 282 -6.88 27.31 15.24
CA ALA A 282 -6.53 26.87 13.90
C ALA A 282 -7.18 25.50 13.55
N PRO A 283 -7.59 25.28 12.28
CA PRO A 283 -8.10 23.99 11.85
C PRO A 283 -6.94 22.99 11.68
N THR A 284 -6.74 22.13 12.68
CA THR A 284 -5.64 21.15 12.70
C THR A 284 -6.08 19.72 12.38
N ASP A 285 -7.36 19.49 12.14
CA ASP A 285 -8.00 18.22 11.76
C ASP A 285 -8.07 18.02 10.23
N SER A 286 -7.01 18.41 9.51
CA SER A 286 -6.99 18.49 8.06
C SER A 286 -6.76 17.16 7.34
N VAL A 287 -6.32 16.10 8.04
CA VAL A 287 -6.09 14.78 7.45
C VAL A 287 -7.36 13.93 7.57
N PRO A 288 -8.01 13.56 6.44
CA PRO A 288 -9.23 12.75 6.46
C PRO A 288 -8.99 11.38 7.08
N ASP A 289 -9.99 10.85 7.79
CA ASP A 289 -9.96 9.46 8.23
C ASP A 289 -10.01 8.55 6.97
N PRO A 290 -9.08 7.60 6.80
CA PRO A 290 -9.14 6.64 5.70
C PRO A 290 -10.48 5.88 5.65
N ASP A 291 -11.13 5.63 6.78
CA ASP A 291 -12.37 4.84 6.84
C ASP A 291 -13.60 5.68 6.41
N GLU A 292 -13.55 7.00 6.60
CA GLU A 292 -14.63 7.91 6.20
C GLU A 292 -14.63 8.20 4.68
N ALA A 293 -13.47 8.09 4.03
CA ALA A 293 -13.32 8.40 2.61
C ALA A 293 -14.11 7.45 1.68
N GLU A 294 -14.31 6.19 2.07
CA GLU A 294 -15.10 5.22 1.30
C GLU A 294 -16.61 5.53 1.32
N SER A 295 -17.13 6.15 2.39
CA SER A 295 -18.55 6.49 2.51
C SER A 295 -19.01 7.62 1.57
N ARG A 296 -18.07 8.31 0.91
CA ARG A 296 -18.34 9.52 0.12
C ARG A 296 -18.32 9.29 -1.40
N VAL A 297 -18.14 8.05 -1.84
CA VAL A 297 -18.00 7.70 -3.27
C VAL A 297 -19.35 7.48 -3.98
N ASP A 298 -20.46 7.35 -3.25
CA ASP A 298 -21.80 7.23 -3.83
C ASP A 298 -22.66 8.48 -3.62
N ASP A 299 -22.38 9.53 -4.39
CA ASP A 299 -23.44 10.44 -4.84
C ASP A 299 -23.02 10.96 -6.23
N PRO A 300 -23.41 10.28 -7.33
CA PRO A 300 -23.20 10.81 -8.65
C PRO A 300 -24.04 12.09 -8.76
N ALA A 301 -23.34 13.23 -8.77
CA ALA A 301 -23.79 14.52 -9.25
C ALA A 301 -25.32 14.68 -9.26
N GLY A 302 -25.88 15.18 -8.15
CA GLY A 302 -27.21 15.77 -8.15
C GLY A 302 -27.27 16.82 -9.25
N ALA A 303 -27.78 16.40 -10.41
CA ALA A 303 -28.05 17.25 -11.54
C ALA A 303 -28.98 18.36 -11.06
N GLN A 304 -28.44 19.57 -10.92
CA GLN A 304 -29.26 20.77 -10.89
C GLN A 304 -29.98 20.85 -12.24
N GLN A 305 -31.21 20.34 -12.27
CA GLN A 305 -32.15 20.63 -13.35
C GLN A 305 -32.41 22.14 -13.38
N PRO A 306 -32.17 22.81 -14.52
CA PRO A 306 -32.62 24.17 -14.72
C PRO A 306 -34.09 24.16 -15.13
N GLY A 307 -34.92 24.98 -14.48
CA GLY A 307 -36.16 25.49 -15.07
C GLY A 307 -37.42 24.66 -14.77
N GLY A 308 -38.24 25.20 -13.87
CA GLY A 308 -39.62 24.79 -13.66
C GLY A 308 -40.38 25.91 -12.97
N THR A 309 -40.71 26.96 -13.70
CA THR A 309 -41.73 27.94 -13.33
C THR A 309 -43.03 27.22 -12.96
N ASN A 310 -43.55 27.45 -11.76
CA ASN A 310 -44.97 27.26 -11.51
C ASN A 310 -45.50 28.43 -10.68
N ASP A 311 -46.04 29.37 -11.43
CA ASP A 311 -47.01 30.37 -11.01
C ASP A 311 -48.33 29.63 -10.70
N GLY A 312 -48.98 29.88 -9.55
CA GLY A 312 -50.22 29.16 -9.24
C GLY A 312 -50.78 29.27 -7.82
N VAL A 313 -51.37 30.42 -7.52
CA VAL A 313 -52.19 30.75 -6.35
C VAL A 313 -53.35 29.77 -6.08
N LYS A 314 -53.63 29.51 -4.78
CA LYS A 314 -54.96 29.41 -4.08
C LYS A 314 -54.75 28.63 -2.77
N ARG A 315 -55.16 29.04 -1.57
CA ARG A 315 -55.99 30.12 -1.00
C ARG A 315 -55.36 30.52 0.33
#